data_AF-A0A9Q9P9R7-F1
#
_entry.id   AF-A0A9Q9P9R7-F1
#
_cell.length_a   1.000
_cell.length_b   1.000
_cell.length_c   1.000
_cell.angle_alpha   90.00
_cell.angle_beta   90.00
_cell.angle_gamma   90.00
#
_symmetry.space_group_name_H-M   'P 1'
#
loop_
_entity.id
_entity.type
_entity.pdbx_description
1 polymer ?
#
loop_
_entity_poly.entity_id
_entity_poly.type
_entity_poly.pdbx_seq_one_letter_code
_entity_poly.pdbx_strand_id
1 'polypeptide(L)'
;MTPQLLSLTLAYDDTRFFGSVMFTDPDHPDDKPATVLIDHADEPPWFRLTNVDPDGQDPTVPAMVEADHIMRFLLHYTPERIGRTPADFPQL
;
A
#
# COMPACT_ATOMS: atom_id res chain seq x y z
N MET A 1 -3.25 -13.58 -11.11
CA MET A 1 -1.77 -13.72 -11.06
C MET A 1 -1.28 -12.85 -9.92
N THR A 2 -0.24 -13.27 -9.19
CA THR A 2 0.25 -12.52 -8.02
C THR A 2 1.43 -11.64 -8.44
N PRO A 3 1.31 -10.31 -8.39
CA PRO A 3 2.37 -9.40 -8.79
C PRO A 3 3.58 -9.51 -7.83
N GLN A 4 4.79 -9.34 -8.32
CA GLN A 4 6.00 -9.44 -7.49
C GLN A 4 6.44 -8.07 -7.00
N LEU A 5 6.65 -7.93 -5.69
CA LEU A 5 7.15 -6.69 -5.10
C LEU A 5 8.52 -6.33 -5.69
N LEU A 6 8.57 -5.18 -6.36
CA LEU A 6 9.81 -4.59 -6.89
C LEU A 6 10.39 -3.59 -5.90
N SER A 7 9.56 -2.71 -5.35
CA SER A 7 9.98 -1.67 -4.42
C SER A 7 8.82 -1.23 -3.54
N LEU A 8 9.13 -0.88 -2.29
CA LEU A 8 8.25 -0.18 -1.37
C LEU A 8 9.02 1.01 -0.81
N THR A 9 8.46 2.21 -0.95
CA THR A 9 8.99 3.42 -0.33
C THR A 9 7.89 4.06 0.49
N LEU A 10 8.19 4.35 1.75
CA LEU A 10 7.33 5.11 2.65
C LEU A 10 8.16 6.22 3.31
N ALA A 11 7.67 7.44 3.22
CA ALA A 11 8.15 8.59 3.97
C ALA A 11 7.18 8.86 5.12
N TYR A 12 7.73 9.26 6.26
CA TYR A 12 6.98 9.55 7.47
C TYR A 12 7.28 10.98 7.92
N ASP A 13 6.25 11.69 8.38
CA ASP A 13 6.32 13.01 8.99
C ASP A 13 5.44 13.00 10.25
N ASP A 14 6.04 12.64 11.38
CA ASP A 14 5.51 12.47 12.76
C ASP A 14 4.15 11.74 12.90
N THR A 15 3.11 12.29 12.28
CA THR A 15 1.72 11.83 12.31
C THR A 15 1.19 11.36 10.97
N ARG A 16 1.95 11.52 9.87
CA ARG A 16 1.53 11.20 8.50
C ARG A 16 2.57 10.37 7.78
N PHE A 17 2.13 9.71 6.72
CA PHE A 17 3.00 9.01 5.79
C PHE A 17 2.47 9.14 4.37
N PHE A 18 3.37 8.94 3.42
CA PHE A 18 3.04 8.83 2.01
C PHE A 18 4.13 8.02 1.30
N GLY A 19 3.84 7.52 0.12
CA GLY A 19 4.83 6.79 -0.64
C GLY A 19 4.24 6.04 -1.82
N SER A 20 4.90 4.97 -2.19
CA SER A 20 4.51 4.13 -3.30
C SER A 20 4.97 2.71 -3.12
N VAL A 21 4.19 1.78 -3.63
CA VAL A 21 4.58 0.40 -3.86
C VAL A 21 4.59 0.12 -5.36
N MET A 22 5.60 -0.60 -5.82
CA MET A 22 5.79 -0.96 -7.21
C MET A 22 5.88 -2.47 -7.33
N PHE A 23 5.24 -3.00 -8.37
CA PHE A 23 5.25 -4.41 -8.67
C PHE A 23 5.65 -4.69 -10.12
N THR A 24 6.43 -5.74 -10.33
CA THR A 24 6.70 -6.31 -11.65
C THR A 24 5.75 -7.46 -11.94
N ASP A 25 5.43 -7.64 -13.21
CA ASP A 25 4.83 -8.86 -13.74
C ASP A 25 5.95 -9.82 -14.17
N PRO A 26 6.15 -10.97 -13.50
CA PRO A 26 7.18 -11.93 -13.87
C PRO A 26 7.01 -12.53 -15.28
N ASP A 27 5.78 -12.57 -15.78
CA ASP A 27 5.46 -13.12 -17.10
C ASP A 27 5.63 -12.07 -18.21
N HIS A 28 5.64 -10.79 -17.84
CA HIS A 28 5.88 -9.64 -18.73
C HIS A 28 6.95 -8.71 -18.12
N PRO A 29 8.22 -9.15 -18.02
CA PRO A 29 9.26 -8.41 -17.30
C PRO A 29 9.62 -7.06 -17.93
N ASP A 30 9.28 -6.85 -19.21
CA ASP A 30 9.50 -5.60 -19.94
C ASP A 30 8.34 -4.59 -19.76
N ASP A 31 7.23 -5.00 -19.15
CA ASP A 31 6.11 -4.10 -18.88
C ASP A 31 6.47 -3.07 -17.81
N LYS A 32 5.84 -1.91 -17.90
CA LYS A 32 6.00 -0.88 -16.87
C LYS A 32 5.51 -1.43 -15.53
N PRO A 33 6.27 -1.26 -14.43
CA PRO A 33 5.84 -1.70 -13.13
C PRO A 33 4.49 -1.10 -12.74
N ALA A 34 3.57 -1.93 -12.26
CA ALA A 34 2.34 -1.46 -11.66
C ALA A 34 2.71 -0.67 -10.40
N THR A 35 2.34 0.61 -10.36
CA THR A 35 2.69 1.50 -9.26
C THR A 35 1.42 1.96 -8.56
N VAL A 36 1.36 1.76 -7.26
CA VAL A 36 0.27 2.22 -6.41
C VAL A 36 0.82 3.26 -5.44
N LEU A 37 0.27 4.46 -5.50
CA LEU A 37 0.52 5.53 -4.55
C LEU A 37 -0.20 5.23 -3.23
N ILE A 38 0.47 5.56 -2.15
CA ILE A 38 -0.01 5.36 -0.78
C ILE A 38 -0.05 6.73 -0.12
N ASP A 39 -1.23 7.15 0.31
CA ASP A 39 -1.42 8.37 1.08
C ASP A 39 -1.98 8.04 2.46
N HIS A 40 -1.59 8.82 3.47
CA HIS A 40 -2.25 8.80 4.77
C HIS A 40 -3.72 9.21 4.66
N ALA A 41 -4.59 8.54 5.43
CA ALA A 41 -5.97 8.94 5.64
C ALA A 41 -6.25 9.13 7.13
N ASP A 42 -7.11 10.11 7.46
CA ASP A 42 -7.43 10.43 8.86
C ASP A 42 -8.37 9.40 9.52
N GLU A 43 -9.05 8.58 8.71
CA GLU A 43 -10.02 7.56 9.13
C GLU A 43 -9.55 6.15 8.75
N PRO A 44 -9.97 5.10 9.49
CA PRO A 44 -9.70 3.71 9.12
C PRO A 44 -10.04 3.44 7.64
N PRO A 45 -9.17 2.76 6.86
CA PRO A 45 -8.01 1.98 7.30
C PRO A 45 -6.71 2.80 7.45
N TRP A 46 -6.80 4.13 7.57
CA TRP A 46 -5.70 5.08 7.77
C TRP A 46 -4.77 5.26 6.57
N PHE A 47 -5.11 4.66 5.43
CA PHE A 47 -4.46 4.91 4.15
C PHE A 47 -5.48 4.98 3.02
N ARG A 48 -5.06 5.62 1.93
CA ARG A 48 -5.70 5.59 0.62
C ARG A 48 -4.71 5.05 -0.39
N LEU A 49 -5.20 4.20 -1.28
CA LEU A 49 -4.43 3.68 -2.41
C LEU A 49 -4.91 4.34 -3.69
N THR A 50 -3.99 4.66 -4.59
CA THR A 50 -4.31 5.17 -5.93
C THR A 50 -3.35 4.56 -6.93
N ASN A 51 -3.89 3.81 -7.88
CA ASN A 51 -3.07 3.29 -8.97
C ASN A 51 -2.60 4.47 -9.85
N VAL A 52 -1.34 4.49 -10.31
CA VAL A 52 -0.91 5.52 -11.26
C VAL A 52 -1.54 5.32 -12.63
N ASP A 53 -1.95 4.09 -12.94
CA ASP A 53 -2.74 3.77 -14.11
C ASP A 53 -4.22 4.13 -13.87
N PRO A 54 -4.80 5.09 -14.61
CA PRO A 54 -6.20 5.46 -14.46
C PRO A 54 -7.17 4.32 -14.83
N ASP A 55 -6.75 3.36 -15.65
CA ASP A 55 -7.56 2.19 -16.01
C ASP A 55 -7.44 1.07 -14.95
N GLY A 56 -6.45 1.18 -14.05
CA GLY A 56 -6.16 0.22 -12.99
C GLY A 56 -6.73 0.59 -11.61
N GLN A 57 -7.72 1.49 -11.52
CA GLN A 57 -8.28 1.95 -10.24
C GLN A 57 -9.19 0.93 -9.53
N ASP A 58 -9.64 -0.11 -10.22
CA ASP A 58 -10.49 -1.14 -9.61
C ASP A 58 -9.75 -1.79 -8.44
N PRO A 59 -10.32 -1.79 -7.21
CA PRO A 59 -9.66 -2.33 -6.02
C PRO A 59 -9.40 -3.83 -6.10
N THR A 60 -10.01 -4.54 -7.06
CA THR A 60 -9.79 -5.97 -7.30
C THR A 60 -8.59 -6.25 -8.22
N VAL A 61 -8.01 -5.22 -8.84
CA VAL A 61 -6.78 -5.36 -9.63
C VAL A 61 -5.65 -5.86 -8.72
N PRO A 62 -4.85 -6.87 -9.14
CA PRO A 62 -3.88 -7.51 -8.26
C PRO A 62 -2.91 -6.55 -7.55
N ALA A 63 -2.44 -5.50 -8.22
CA ALA A 63 -1.55 -4.51 -7.61
C ALA A 63 -2.22 -3.73 -6.46
N MET A 64 -3.52 -3.41 -6.58
CA MET A 64 -4.30 -2.73 -5.53
C MET A 64 -4.53 -3.66 -4.34
N VAL A 65 -4.85 -4.93 -4.60
CA VAL A 65 -5.04 -5.96 -3.56
C VAL A 65 -3.75 -6.17 -2.76
N GLU A 66 -2.62 -6.37 -3.44
CA GLU A 66 -1.34 -6.59 -2.75
C GLU A 66 -0.86 -5.33 -2.02
N ALA A 67 -1.11 -4.14 -2.57
CA ALA A 67 -0.84 -2.89 -1.87
C ALA A 67 -1.65 -2.76 -0.57
N ASP A 68 -2.94 -3.13 -0.56
CA ASP A 68 -3.80 -3.13 0.63
C ASP A 68 -3.28 -4.13 1.68
N HIS A 69 -2.92 -5.35 1.26
CA HIS A 69 -2.33 -6.35 2.15
C HIS A 69 -1.03 -5.87 2.80
N ILE A 70 -0.11 -5.30 2.02
CA ILE A 70 1.16 -4.76 2.54
C ILE A 70 0.88 -3.65 3.56
N MET A 71 -0.02 -2.72 3.24
CA MET A 71 -0.34 -1.62 4.16
C MET A 71 -0.97 -2.11 5.46
N ARG A 72 -1.92 -3.05 5.40
CA ARG A 72 -2.51 -3.67 6.61
C ARG A 72 -1.47 -4.41 7.44
N PHE A 73 -0.53 -5.10 6.80
CA PHE A 73 0.59 -5.75 7.48
C PHE A 73 1.46 -4.73 8.22
N LEU A 74 1.89 -3.66 7.54
CA LEU A 74 2.74 -2.62 8.14
C LEU A 74 2.06 -1.90 9.30
N LEU A 75 0.77 -1.62 9.16
CA LEU A 75 -0.05 -1.03 10.22
C LEU A 75 -0.19 -1.93 11.42
N HIS A 76 -0.36 -3.24 11.22
CA HIS A 76 -0.48 -4.19 12.31
C HIS A 76 0.82 -4.31 13.12
N TYR A 77 1.98 -4.31 12.45
CA TYR A 77 3.27 -4.57 13.10
C TYR A 77 4.03 -3.32 13.55
N THR A 78 3.77 -2.16 12.95
CA THR A 78 4.44 -0.90 13.30
C THR A 78 3.46 0.28 13.39
N PRO A 79 2.34 0.15 14.13
CA PRO A 79 1.32 1.20 14.23
C PRO A 79 1.87 2.52 14.78
N GLU A 80 2.89 2.46 15.64
CA GLU A 80 3.53 3.63 16.24
C GLU A 80 4.21 4.53 15.21
N ARG A 81 4.63 3.98 14.05
CA ARG A 81 5.25 4.77 12.97
C ARG A 81 4.30 5.74 12.29
N ILE A 82 2.99 5.55 12.49
CA ILE A 82 1.95 6.43 11.93
C ILE A 82 1.11 7.08 13.03
N GLY A 83 1.67 7.18 14.25
CA GLY A 83 1.00 7.78 15.41
C GLY A 83 -0.19 6.99 15.93
N ARG A 84 -0.25 5.68 15.68
CA ARG A 84 -1.32 4.78 16.16
C ARG A 84 -0.79 3.81 17.20
N THR A 85 -1.71 3.19 17.93
CA THR A 85 -1.42 2.16 18.91
C THR A 85 -2.03 0.83 18.48
N PRO A 86 -1.50 -0.33 18.92
CA PRO A 86 -2.11 -1.63 18.62
C PRO A 86 -3.59 -1.73 19.03
N ALA A 87 -4.06 -0.94 20.00
CA ALA A 87 -5.44 -0.90 20.45
C ALA A 87 -6.41 -0.27 19.43
N ASP A 88 -5.90 0.51 18.47
CA ASP A 88 -6.70 1.12 17.41
C ASP A 88 -7.12 0.08 16.34
N PHE A 89 -6.53 -1.11 16.36
CA PHE A 89 -6.78 -2.18 15.40
C PHE A 89 -7.68 -3.25 16.03
N PRO A 90 -8.78 -3.67 15.36
CA PRO A 90 -9.57 -4.80 15.82
C PRO A 90 -8.68 -6.02 16.00
N GLN A 91 -8.68 -6.62 17.20
CA GLN A 91 -8.02 -7.90 17.43
C GLN A 91 -8.77 -8.97 16.63
N LEU A 92 -8.03 -9.69 15.77
CA LEU A 92 -8.53 -10.87 15.07
C LEU A 92 -8.93 -11.98 16.05
#